data_AF-A0A812YDT9-F1
#
_entry.id   AF-A0A812YDT9-F1
#
_cell.length_a   1.000
_cell.length_b   1.000
_cell.length_c   1.000
_cell.angle_alpha   90.00
_cell.angle_beta   90.00
_cell.angle_gamma   90.00
#
_symmetry.space_group_name_H-M   'P 1'
#
loop_
_entity.id
_entity.type
_entity.pdbx_description
1 polymer ?
#
loop_
_entity_poly.entity_id
_entity_poly.type
_entity_poly.pdbx_seq_one_letter_code
_entity_poly.pdbx_strand_id
1 'polypeptide(L)'
;MPNMNPAVKDSPLDAPADAGAYQALLADKLKVALYGAALASASTVLVPGVGCGVFKNNPGDVGVALAEAIRGANDSLSEVVLVGVPDAMKSATAKALGRQL
;
A
#
# COMPACT_ATOMS: atom_id res chain seq x y z
N MET A 1 -4.73 -2.40 6.43
CA MET A 1 -4.01 -3.54 5.82
C MET A 1 -4.51 -4.82 6.46
N PRO A 2 -4.54 -5.96 5.74
CA PRO A 2 -4.87 -7.22 6.39
C PRO A 2 -3.77 -7.59 7.39
N ASN A 3 -4.17 -8.20 8.51
CA ASN A 3 -3.29 -8.73 9.53
C ASN A 3 -2.88 -10.16 9.16
N MET A 4 -1.58 -10.36 8.91
CA MET A 4 -0.97 -11.67 8.68
C MET A 4 -0.24 -12.20 9.92
N ASN A 5 -0.30 -11.48 11.04
CA ASN A 5 0.48 -11.79 12.24
C ASN A 5 -0.40 -12.43 13.33
N PRO A 6 -0.27 -13.75 13.58
CA PRO A 6 -1.07 -14.44 14.60
C PRO A 6 -0.75 -14.01 16.04
N ALA A 7 0.34 -13.25 16.25
CA ALA A 7 0.70 -12.69 17.54
C ALA A 7 -0.11 -11.43 17.89
N VAL A 8 -0.73 -10.75 16.91
CA VAL A 8 -1.60 -9.59 17.14
C VAL A 8 -2.99 -10.11 17.48
N LYS A 9 -3.37 -10.07 18.76
CA LYS A 9 -4.60 -10.71 19.26
C LYS A 9 -5.84 -9.81 19.22
N ASP A 10 -5.65 -8.50 19.14
CA ASP A 10 -6.69 -7.47 19.07
C ASP A 10 -7.13 -7.17 17.63
N SER A 11 -6.62 -7.91 16.64
CA SER A 11 -7.00 -7.80 15.23
C SER A 11 -7.22 -9.20 14.62
N PRO A 12 -8.30 -9.43 13.85
CA PRO A 12 -8.52 -10.72 13.21
C PRO A 12 -7.41 -11.05 12.20
N LEU A 13 -7.11 -12.34 11.99
CA LEU A 13 -6.29 -12.77 10.86
C LEU A 13 -7.14 -12.75 9.58
N ASP A 14 -7.19 -11.59 8.92
CA ASP A 14 -8.12 -11.28 7.84
C ASP A 14 -7.47 -11.27 6.44
N ALA A 15 -6.26 -11.82 6.31
CA ALA A 15 -5.62 -12.00 5.01
C ALA A 15 -6.24 -13.18 4.24
N PRO A 16 -6.69 -12.98 2.98
CA PRO A 16 -7.12 -14.09 2.12
C PRO A 16 -5.99 -15.11 1.90
N ALA A 17 -6.36 -16.40 1.84
CA ALA A 17 -5.40 -17.46 1.51
C ALA A 17 -5.05 -17.49 0.01
N ASP A 18 -5.98 -17.06 -0.86
CA ASP A 18 -5.72 -16.91 -2.28
C ASP A 18 -4.83 -15.68 -2.55
N ALA A 19 -3.74 -15.88 -3.28
CA ALA A 19 -2.75 -14.84 -3.54
C ALA A 19 -3.32 -13.69 -4.37
N GLY A 20 -4.22 -13.97 -5.32
CA GLY A 20 -4.87 -12.95 -6.14
C GLY A 20 -5.81 -12.09 -5.32
N ALA A 21 -6.66 -12.71 -4.50
CA ALA A 21 -7.57 -12.03 -3.59
C ALA A 21 -6.81 -11.20 -2.53
N TYR A 22 -5.69 -11.71 -2.02
CA TYR A 22 -4.82 -10.96 -1.11
C TYR A 22 -4.24 -9.71 -1.79
N GLN A 23 -3.69 -9.85 -3.00
CA GLN A 23 -3.18 -8.71 -3.76
C GLN A 23 -4.25 -7.66 -4.06
N ALA A 24 -5.43 -8.09 -4.51
CA ALA A 24 -6.56 -7.20 -4.74
C ALA A 24 -6.97 -6.45 -3.46
N LEU A 25 -7.01 -7.14 -2.32
CA LEU A 25 -7.33 -6.52 -1.03
C LEU A 25 -6.29 -5.47 -0.60
N LEU A 26 -5.00 -5.72 -0.84
CA LEU A 26 -3.94 -4.73 -0.59
C LEU A 26 -4.18 -3.48 -1.44
N ALA A 27 -4.39 -3.66 -2.75
CA ALA A 27 -4.58 -2.58 -3.69
C ALA A 27 -5.82 -1.75 -3.35
N ASP A 28 -6.95 -2.40 -3.04
CA ASP A 28 -8.20 -1.73 -2.71
C ASP A 28 -8.11 -0.91 -1.42
N LYS A 29 -7.46 -1.45 -0.37
CA LYS A 29 -7.23 -0.68 0.86
C LYS A 29 -6.36 0.57 0.61
N LEU A 30 -5.38 0.48 -0.28
CA LEU A 30 -4.52 1.61 -0.65
C LEU A 30 -5.25 2.62 -1.54
N LYS A 31 -6.03 2.16 -2.53
CA LYS A 31 -6.89 3.00 -3.38
C LYS A 31 -7.85 3.82 -2.53
N VAL A 32 -8.51 3.22 -1.56
CA VAL A 32 -9.43 3.93 -0.65
C VAL A 32 -8.70 5.02 0.14
N ALA A 33 -7.47 4.77 0.59
CA ALA A 33 -6.68 5.80 1.28
C ALA A 33 -6.33 6.98 0.36
N LEU A 34 -5.90 6.72 -0.88
CA LEU A 34 -5.62 7.76 -1.87
C LEU A 34 -6.88 8.51 -2.31
N TYR A 35 -8.02 7.82 -2.42
CA TYR A 35 -9.31 8.43 -2.67
C TYR A 35 -9.71 9.38 -1.53
N GLY A 36 -9.51 8.97 -0.28
CA GLY A 36 -9.72 9.83 0.89
C GLY A 36 -8.84 11.09 0.85
N ALA A 37 -7.58 10.97 0.44
CA ALA A 37 -6.70 12.12 0.24
C ALA A 37 -7.21 13.08 -0.84
N ALA A 38 -7.69 12.53 -1.97
CA ALA A 38 -8.30 13.33 -3.03
C ALA A 38 -9.57 14.06 -2.57
N LEU A 39 -10.43 13.40 -1.79
CA LEU A 39 -11.61 14.03 -1.18
C LEU A 39 -11.26 15.14 -0.20
N ALA A 40 -10.10 15.04 0.46
CA ALA A 40 -9.56 16.08 1.32
C ALA A 40 -8.85 17.21 0.55
N SER A 41 -8.89 17.20 -0.79
CA SER A 41 -8.17 18.13 -1.66
C SER A 41 -6.65 18.16 -1.39
N ALA A 42 -6.08 17.05 -0.94
CA ALA A 42 -4.65 16.95 -0.70
C ALA A 42 -3.89 16.81 -2.03
N SER A 43 -2.84 17.61 -2.19
CA SER A 43 -1.91 17.53 -3.34
C SER A 43 -0.79 16.52 -3.13
N THR A 44 -0.50 16.17 -1.87
CA THR A 44 0.61 15.30 -1.47
C THR A 44 0.15 14.29 -0.42
N VAL A 45 0.58 13.03 -0.56
CA VAL A 45 0.39 11.98 0.45
C VAL A 45 1.74 11.39 0.87
N LEU A 46 1.95 11.26 2.17
CA LEU A 46 3.06 10.52 2.75
C LEU A 46 2.64 9.07 3.02
N VAL A 47 3.35 8.11 2.43
CA VAL A 47 3.07 6.67 2.57
C VAL A 47 4.18 6.02 3.40
N PRO A 48 3.88 5.56 4.63
CA PRO A 48 4.81 4.78 5.43
C PRO A 48 4.83 3.30 4.98
N GLY A 49 5.64 2.47 5.63
CA GLY A 49 5.65 1.00 5.45
C GLY A 49 4.36 0.32 5.94
N VAL A 50 3.24 0.66 5.32
CA VAL A 50 1.89 0.38 5.78
C VAL A 50 1.62 -1.14 5.80
N GLY A 51 1.39 -1.69 6.99
CA GLY A 51 1.17 -3.13 7.18
C GLY A 51 2.42 -4.02 7.13
N CYS A 52 3.59 -3.49 6.76
CA CYS A 52 4.84 -4.25 6.64
C CYS A 52 5.51 -4.56 8.00
N GLY A 53 5.16 -3.81 9.05
CA GLY A 53 5.70 -3.99 10.39
C GLY A 53 4.93 -5.03 11.20
N VAL A 54 4.07 -4.55 12.10
CA VAL A 54 3.32 -5.40 13.05
C VAL A 54 2.43 -6.41 12.33
N PHE A 55 1.77 -6.04 11.23
CA PHE A 55 0.85 -6.92 10.49
C PHE A 55 1.54 -7.89 9.53
N LYS A 56 2.88 -7.82 9.41
CA LYS A 56 3.71 -8.78 8.67
C LYS A 56 3.32 -9.00 7.19
N ASN A 57 2.74 -7.99 6.54
CA ASN A 57 2.56 -8.02 5.08
C ASN A 57 3.92 -8.01 4.39
N ASN A 58 4.06 -8.74 3.28
CA ASN A 58 5.30 -8.71 2.49
C ASN A 58 5.49 -7.31 1.87
N PRO A 59 6.62 -6.63 2.08
CA PRO A 59 6.81 -5.28 1.57
C PRO A 59 6.78 -5.16 0.03
N GLY A 60 7.23 -6.20 -0.68
CA GLY A 60 7.18 -6.24 -2.14
C GLY A 60 5.75 -6.27 -2.67
N ASP A 61 4.89 -7.08 -2.05
CA ASP A 61 3.46 -7.16 -2.38
C ASP A 61 2.77 -5.82 -2.13
N VAL A 62 3.02 -5.19 -0.98
CA VAL A 62 2.50 -3.86 -0.66
C VAL A 62 2.98 -2.82 -1.67
N GLY A 63 4.23 -2.90 -2.13
CA GLY A 63 4.77 -1.99 -3.14
C GLY A 63 4.12 -2.13 -4.51
N VAL A 64 3.84 -3.36 -4.96
CA VAL A 64 3.10 -3.61 -6.21
C VAL A 64 1.67 -3.07 -6.10
N ALA A 65 0.98 -3.37 -5.00
CA ALA A 65 -0.37 -2.87 -4.73
C ALA A 65 -0.43 -1.33 -4.63
N LEU A 66 0.60 -0.70 -4.06
CA LEU A 66 0.71 0.76 -4.01
C LEU A 66 0.86 1.36 -5.41
N ALA A 67 1.68 0.77 -6.27
CA ALA A 67 1.82 1.22 -7.65
C ALA A 67 0.49 1.12 -8.42
N GLU A 68 -0.28 0.05 -8.20
CA GLU A 68 -1.64 -0.07 -8.74
C GLU A 68 -2.56 1.04 -8.23
N ALA A 69 -2.54 1.32 -6.92
CA ALA A 69 -3.34 2.39 -6.34
C ALA A 69 -2.98 3.77 -6.89
N ILE A 70 -1.68 4.05 -7.06
CA ILE A 70 -1.19 5.31 -7.65
C ILE A 70 -1.65 5.47 -9.09
N ARG A 71 -1.65 4.40 -9.91
CA ARG A 71 -2.14 4.45 -11.29
C ARG A 71 -3.63 4.80 -11.39
N GLY A 72 -4.42 4.46 -10.37
CA GLY A 72 -5.85 4.78 -10.28
C GLY A 72 -6.17 6.07 -9.54
N ALA A 73 -5.17 6.82 -9.06
CA ALA A 73 -5.39 8.06 -8.31
C ALA A 73 -5.80 9.22 -9.24
N ASN A 74 -6.57 10.17 -8.70
CA ASN A 74 -7.04 11.37 -9.41
C ASN A 74 -5.91 12.41 -9.58
N ASP A 75 -6.02 13.25 -10.61
CA ASP A 75 -5.11 14.35 -10.97
C ASP A 75 -4.88 15.37 -9.84
N SER A 76 -5.78 15.45 -8.85
CA SER A 76 -5.61 16.31 -7.68
C SER A 76 -4.42 15.90 -6.81
N LEU A 77 -4.01 14.63 -6.85
CA LEU A 77 -2.87 14.10 -6.10
C LEU A 77 -1.59 14.16 -6.95
N SER A 78 -0.89 15.29 -6.87
CA SER A 78 0.35 15.53 -7.63
C SER A 78 1.57 14.77 -7.13
N GLU A 79 1.60 14.38 -5.84
CA GLU A 79 2.80 13.82 -5.22
C GLU A 79 2.48 12.69 -4.22
N VAL A 80 3.26 11.62 -4.30
CA VAL A 80 3.27 10.52 -3.33
C VAL A 80 4.70 10.31 -2.85
N VAL A 81 4.93 10.47 -1.55
CA VAL A 81 6.24 10.36 -0.92
C VAL A 81 6.30 9.11 -0.05
N LEU A 82 7.27 8.24 -0.30
CA LEU A 82 7.53 7.07 0.53
C LEU A 82 8.43 7.48 1.71
N VAL A 83 7.95 7.31 2.94
CA VAL A 83 8.67 7.76 4.15
C VAL A 83 8.97 6.57 5.08
N GLY A 84 10.26 6.33 5.35
CA GLY A 84 10.69 5.26 6.26
C GLY A 84 10.20 3.87 5.84
N VAL A 85 10.05 3.64 4.53
CA VAL A 85 9.55 2.36 3.99
C VAL A 85 10.68 1.33 3.86
N PRO A 86 10.38 0.03 3.93
CA PRO A 86 11.35 -1.00 3.57
C PRO A 86 11.83 -0.87 2.12
N ASP A 87 13.11 -1.13 1.86
CA ASP A 87 13.69 -1.04 0.51
C ASP A 87 12.97 -1.90 -0.52
N ALA A 88 12.47 -3.07 -0.11
CA ALA A 88 11.69 -3.95 -0.97
C ALA A 88 10.36 -3.32 -1.42
N MET A 89 9.69 -2.57 -0.54
CA MET A 89 8.47 -1.83 -0.90
C MET A 89 8.78 -0.69 -1.86
N LYS A 90 9.83 0.09 -1.57
CA LYS A 90 10.31 1.17 -2.46
C LYS A 90 10.62 0.63 -3.86
N SER A 91 11.43 -0.43 -3.93
CA SER A 91 11.92 -1.02 -5.17
C SER A 91 10.78 -1.65 -6.00
N ALA A 92 9.85 -2.35 -5.34
CA ALA A 92 8.69 -2.94 -6.01
C ALA A 92 7.76 -1.86 -6.58
N THR A 93 7.50 -0.80 -5.80
CA THR A 93 6.69 0.35 -6.27
C THR A 93 7.32 1.01 -7.48
N ALA A 94 8.62 1.31 -7.42
CA ALA A 94 9.40 1.93 -8.50
C ALA A 94 9.31 1.10 -9.79
N LYS A 95 9.63 -0.20 -9.68
CA LYS A 95 9.59 -1.15 -10.79
C LYS A 95 8.20 -1.25 -11.41
N ALA A 96 7.15 -1.36 -10.59
CA ALA A 96 5.78 -1.48 -11.06
C ALA A 96 5.26 -0.18 -11.72
N LEU A 97 5.77 0.99 -11.34
CA LEU A 97 5.47 2.27 -12.00
C LEU A 97 6.35 2.54 -13.24
N GLY A 98 7.38 1.73 -13.50
CA GLY A 98 8.36 2.01 -14.55
C GLY A 98 9.21 3.25 -14.25
N ARG A 99 9.45 3.55 -12.96
CA ARG A 99 10.23 4.71 -12.50
C ARG A 99 11.49 4.24 -11.76
N GLN A 100 12.53 5.07 -11.78
CA GLN A 100 13.60 5.03 -10.77
C GLN A 100 13.17 5.93 -9.60
N LEU A 101 13.05 5.36 -8.39
CA LEU A 101 12.72 6.07 -7.13
C LEU A 101 13.93 6.06 -6.20
#